data_AF-A0A6I2QQ69-F1
#
_entry.id   AF-A0A6I2QQ69-F1
#
_cell.length_a   1.000
_cell.length_b   1.000
_cell.length_c   1.000
_cell.angle_alpha   90.00
_cell.angle_beta   90.00
_cell.angle_gamma   90.00
#
_symmetry.space_group_name_H-M   'P 1'
#
loop_
_entity.id
_entity.type
_entity.pdbx_description
1 polymer ?
#
loop_
_entity_poly.entity_id
_entity_poly.type
_entity_poly.pdbx_seq_one_letter_code
_entity_poly.pdbx_strand_id
1 'polypeptide(L)'
;MHPMIKRFVDSEFLDEQQAEFIEKAIENHENIIISGHRSTGIRQLLAIMMGIAKKQFKSVQVKGLESMDEDAEYYLIPGIDTEEFEDIVQKAFDKPNSSLITIKEPEHPYSIMKIMKKGGKNSGDYTKVVNFLEARKIDGVPFMISTTKMTYNEKHGIDKDKVERFKAF
;
A
#
# COMPACT_ATOMS: atom_id res chain seq x y z
N MET A 1 12.21 11.06 9.69
CA MET A 1 12.52 10.21 8.53
C MET A 1 13.40 9.03 8.91
N HIS A 2 12.85 7.82 8.84
CA HIS A 2 13.52 6.54 8.98
C HIS A 2 14.66 6.41 7.94
N PRO A 3 15.87 5.96 8.33
CA PRO A 3 17.04 5.94 7.44
C PRO A 3 16.82 5.18 6.14
N MET A 4 16.04 4.10 6.14
CA MET A 4 15.77 3.33 4.93
C MET A 4 14.82 4.05 3.95
N ILE A 5 13.89 4.88 4.44
CA ILE A 5 13.01 5.69 3.59
C ILE A 5 13.78 6.89 3.04
N LYS A 6 14.64 7.50 3.87
CA LYS A 6 15.53 8.60 3.45
C LYS A 6 16.33 8.27 2.20
N ARG A 7 16.77 7.01 2.02
CA ARG A 7 17.52 6.59 0.82
C ARG A 7 16.73 6.78 -0.48
N PHE A 8 15.40 6.73 -0.45
CA PHE A 8 14.56 7.00 -1.63
C PHE A 8 14.37 8.49 -1.88
N VAL A 9 14.48 9.33 -0.84
CA VAL A 9 14.55 10.79 -1.00
C VAL A 9 15.91 11.19 -1.58
N ASP A 10 16.98 10.60 -1.04
CA ASP A 10 18.36 10.83 -1.51
C ASP A 10 18.56 10.37 -2.97
N SER A 11 17.77 9.39 -3.44
CA SER A 11 17.75 8.94 -4.84
C SER A 11 16.70 9.66 -5.68
N GLU A 12 16.05 10.70 -5.15
CA GLU A 12 14.97 11.48 -5.75
C GLU A 12 13.70 10.69 -6.13
N PHE A 13 13.62 9.40 -5.78
CA PHE A 13 12.44 8.57 -6.06
C PHE A 13 11.21 9.09 -5.30
N LEU A 14 11.40 9.50 -4.05
CA LEU A 14 10.43 10.23 -3.23
C LEU A 14 10.86 11.69 -3.07
N ASP A 15 9.90 12.60 -2.86
CA ASP A 15 10.17 13.85 -2.16
C ASP A 15 9.98 13.69 -0.63
N GLU A 16 10.34 14.71 0.14
CA GLU A 16 10.24 14.65 1.61
C GLU A 16 8.80 14.49 2.11
N GLN A 17 7.82 15.14 1.45
CA GLN A 17 6.41 15.06 1.85
C GLN A 17 5.85 13.65 1.63
N GLN A 18 6.22 13.01 0.52
CA GLN A 18 5.86 11.63 0.22
C GLN A 18 6.50 10.65 1.20
N ALA A 19 7.76 10.89 1.60
CA ALA A 19 8.43 10.09 2.62
C ALA A 19 7.75 10.20 3.98
N GLU A 20 7.40 11.41 4.42
CA GLU A 20 6.64 11.63 5.66
C GLU A 20 5.25 11.01 5.61
N PHE A 21 4.57 11.10 4.46
CA PHE A 21 3.27 10.47 4.24
C PHE A 21 3.35 8.95 4.45
N ILE A 22 4.38 8.31 3.90
CA ILE A 22 4.63 6.87 4.06
C ILE A 22 4.89 6.50 5.53
N GLU A 23 5.71 7.29 6.24
CA GLU A 23 6.01 7.04 7.64
C GLU A 23 4.75 7.11 8.51
N LYS A 24 3.97 8.19 8.35
CA LYS A 24 2.70 8.36 9.06
C LYS A 24 1.72 7.24 8.77
N ALA A 25 1.65 6.75 7.52
CA ALA A 25 0.78 5.63 7.17
C ALA A 25 1.15 4.33 7.91
N ILE A 26 2.46 4.05 8.08
CA ILE A 26 2.92 2.89 8.84
C ILE A 26 2.67 3.08 10.34
N GLU A 27 3.01 4.25 10.88
CA GLU A 27 2.83 4.59 12.30
C GLU A 27 1.35 4.52 12.74
N ASN A 28 0.44 4.98 11.88
CA ASN A 28 -1.00 4.94 12.10
C ASN A 28 -1.63 3.57 11.79
N HIS A 29 -0.82 2.56 11.45
CA HIS A 29 -1.30 1.22 11.14
C HIS A 29 -2.32 1.21 9.98
N GLU A 30 -2.10 2.01 8.94
CA GLU A 30 -3.02 2.14 7.79
C GLU A 30 -2.65 1.17 6.65
N ASN A 31 -3.59 0.91 5.73
CA ASN A 31 -3.31 0.06 4.58
C ASN A 31 -2.47 0.82 3.55
N ILE A 32 -1.49 0.15 2.95
CA ILE A 32 -0.60 0.77 1.96
C ILE A 32 -0.52 -0.08 0.70
N ILE A 33 -0.73 0.56 -0.44
CA ILE A 33 -0.70 -0.08 -1.75
C ILE A 33 0.25 0.71 -2.65
N ILE A 34 1.29 0.04 -3.14
CA ILE A 34 2.29 0.63 -4.03
C ILE A 34 2.03 0.19 -5.46
N SER A 35 1.74 1.14 -6.34
CA SER A 35 1.38 0.90 -7.74
C SER A 35 2.45 1.38 -8.70
N GLY A 36 2.68 0.59 -9.74
CA GLY A 36 3.65 0.92 -10.77
C GLY A 36 4.03 -0.32 -11.57
N HIS A 37 4.82 -0.12 -12.63
CA HIS A 37 5.42 -1.25 -13.34
C HIS A 37 6.58 -1.80 -12.52
N ARG A 38 6.87 -3.11 -12.58
CA ARG A 38 8.05 -3.74 -11.92
C ARG A 38 9.36 -2.96 -12.12
N SER A 39 9.54 -2.31 -13.27
CA SER A 39 10.76 -1.57 -13.60
C SER A 39 10.89 -0.20 -12.94
N THR A 40 9.87 0.29 -12.21
CA THR A 40 9.88 1.60 -11.53
C THR A 40 10.51 1.56 -10.14
N GLY A 41 10.93 0.39 -9.64
CA GLY A 41 11.57 0.28 -8.32
C GLY A 41 10.59 0.13 -7.14
N ILE A 42 9.29 -0.07 -7.40
CA ILE A 42 8.27 -0.19 -6.34
C ILE A 42 8.48 -1.39 -5.41
N ARG A 43 9.08 -2.48 -5.89
CA ARG A 43 9.35 -3.68 -5.08
C ARG A 43 10.43 -3.44 -4.03
N GLN A 44 11.41 -2.58 -4.33
CA GLN A 44 12.41 -2.16 -3.37
C GLN A 44 11.76 -1.33 -2.26
N LEU A 45 10.88 -0.38 -2.62
CA LEU A 45 10.13 0.40 -1.62
C LEU A 45 9.23 -0.52 -0.78
N LEU A 46 8.51 -1.46 -1.42
CA LEU A 46 7.68 -2.45 -0.75
C LEU A 46 8.45 -3.23 0.31
N ALA A 47 9.61 -3.79 -0.06
CA ALA A 47 10.42 -4.58 0.86
C ALA A 47 10.87 -3.77 2.08
N ILE A 48 11.21 -2.50 1.89
CA ILE A 48 11.55 -1.58 2.99
C ILE A 48 10.34 -1.33 3.89
N MET A 49 9.19 -1.00 3.32
CA MET A 49 7.97 -0.74 4.10
C MET A 49 7.50 -1.96 4.87
N MET A 50 7.50 -3.14 4.25
CA MET A 50 7.23 -4.42 4.91
C MET A 50 8.23 -4.68 6.05
N GLY A 51 9.52 -4.39 5.83
CA GLY A 51 10.57 -4.56 6.82
C GLY A 51 10.43 -3.62 8.02
N ILE A 52 9.96 -2.38 7.81
CA ILE A 52 9.66 -1.43 8.88
C ILE A 52 8.43 -1.91 9.66
N ALA A 53 7.32 -2.21 8.98
CA ALA A 53 6.10 -2.69 9.62
C ALA A 53 6.35 -3.96 10.44
N LYS A 54 7.09 -4.95 9.90
CA LYS A 54 7.44 -6.19 10.59
C LYS A 54 8.24 -5.98 11.89
N LYS A 55 8.97 -4.88 12.02
CA LYS A 55 9.72 -4.55 13.25
C LYS A 55 8.86 -3.86 14.31
N GLN A 56 7.75 -3.24 13.91
CA GLN A 56 6.89 -2.44 14.79
C GLN A 56 5.62 -3.19 15.21
N PHE A 57 5.09 -4.06 14.34
CA PHE A 57 3.79 -4.70 14.50
C PHE A 57 3.87 -6.22 14.30
N LYS A 58 2.97 -6.96 14.94
CA LYS A 58 2.78 -8.39 14.67
C LYS A 58 2.37 -8.56 13.21
N SER A 59 3.27 -9.11 12.40
CA SER A 59 3.09 -9.15 10.95
C SER A 59 3.22 -10.56 10.39
N VAL A 60 2.38 -10.89 9.41
CA VAL A 60 2.43 -12.14 8.64
C VAL A 60 2.84 -11.81 7.21
N GLN A 61 3.86 -12.50 6.71
CA GLN A 61 4.20 -12.44 5.30
C GLN A 61 3.37 -13.47 4.54
N VAL A 62 2.50 -12.97 3.68
CA VAL A 62 1.53 -13.79 2.95
C VAL A 62 2.26 -14.58 1.86
N LYS A 63 2.00 -15.88 1.81
CA LYS A 63 2.50 -16.82 0.77
C LYS A 63 1.37 -17.40 -0.08
N GLY A 64 0.16 -17.34 0.42
CA GLY A 64 -1.06 -17.82 -0.20
C GLY A 64 -2.25 -17.59 0.73
N LEU A 65 -3.40 -18.17 0.39
CA LEU A 65 -4.62 -18.05 1.18
C LEU A 65 -4.50 -18.64 2.59
N GLU A 66 -3.67 -19.66 2.77
CA GLU A 66 -3.41 -20.30 4.06
C GLU A 66 -2.79 -19.34 5.08
N SER A 67 -2.06 -18.31 4.63
CA SER A 67 -1.53 -17.28 5.54
C SER A 67 -2.62 -16.42 6.17
N MET A 68 -3.86 -16.50 5.67
CA MET A 68 -5.00 -15.77 6.23
C MET A 68 -5.54 -16.41 7.52
N ASP A 69 -5.13 -17.63 7.87
CA ASP A 69 -5.54 -18.27 9.12
C ASP A 69 -4.80 -17.71 10.34
N GLU A 70 -3.69 -16.99 10.10
CA GLU A 70 -2.91 -16.33 11.14
C GLU A 70 -3.45 -14.93 11.47
N ASP A 71 -3.56 -14.60 12.76
CA ASP A 71 -3.89 -13.26 13.21
C ASP A 71 -2.66 -12.35 13.17
N ALA A 72 -2.78 -11.22 12.48
CA ALA A 72 -1.72 -10.23 12.35
C ALA A 72 -2.30 -8.82 12.44
N GLU A 73 -1.50 -7.89 12.94
CA GLU A 73 -1.74 -6.46 12.76
C GLU A 73 -1.45 -6.10 11.28
N TYR A 74 -0.38 -6.61 10.70
CA TYR A 74 -0.05 -6.38 9.29
C TYR A 74 0.02 -7.66 8.46
N TYR A 75 -0.71 -7.68 7.35
CA TYR A 75 -0.53 -8.66 6.27
C TYR A 75 0.39 -8.08 5.19
N LEU A 76 1.56 -8.68 5.02
CA LEU A 76 2.60 -8.22 4.11
C LEU A 76 2.57 -9.07 2.84
N ILE A 77 2.12 -8.50 1.71
CA ILE A 77 1.80 -9.23 0.48
C ILE A 77 2.78 -8.83 -0.64
N PRO A 78 3.82 -9.63 -0.93
CA PRO A 78 4.96 -9.22 -1.78
C PRO A 78 4.72 -9.25 -3.30
N GLY A 79 3.49 -9.43 -3.78
CA GLY A 79 3.21 -9.67 -5.20
C GLY A 79 3.48 -11.11 -5.60
N ILE A 80 2.62 -12.02 -5.11
CA ILE A 80 2.68 -13.46 -5.29
C ILE A 80 2.09 -13.80 -6.66
N ASP A 81 2.80 -14.61 -7.43
CA ASP A 81 2.33 -15.07 -8.74
C ASP A 81 1.23 -16.13 -8.56
N THR A 82 -0.02 -15.68 -8.56
CA THR A 82 -1.21 -16.52 -8.41
C THR A 82 -2.41 -15.83 -9.04
N GLU A 83 -3.32 -16.63 -9.59
CA GLU A 83 -4.61 -16.14 -10.10
C GLU A 83 -5.52 -15.60 -8.96
N GLU A 84 -5.24 -15.99 -7.70
CA GLU A 84 -6.00 -15.62 -6.52
C GLU A 84 -5.51 -14.32 -5.86
N PHE A 85 -4.63 -13.56 -6.51
CA PHE A 85 -3.97 -12.40 -5.88
C PHE A 85 -4.98 -11.33 -5.40
N GLU A 86 -6.01 -11.03 -6.19
CA GLU A 86 -7.07 -10.11 -5.78
C GLU A 86 -7.82 -10.62 -4.54
N ASP A 87 -8.08 -11.93 -4.46
CA ASP A 87 -8.80 -12.55 -3.35
C ASP A 87 -7.95 -12.57 -2.07
N ILE A 88 -6.64 -12.76 -2.20
CA ILE A 88 -5.68 -12.61 -1.09
C ILE A 88 -5.72 -11.18 -0.54
N VAL A 89 -5.65 -10.18 -1.42
CA VAL A 89 -5.72 -8.76 -1.02
C VAL A 89 -7.06 -8.45 -0.37
N GLN A 90 -8.17 -8.96 -0.91
CA GLN A 90 -9.50 -8.77 -0.33
C GLN A 90 -9.59 -9.39 1.07
N LYS A 91 -9.16 -10.64 1.24
CA LYS A 91 -9.23 -11.32 2.55
C LYS A 91 -8.37 -10.62 3.59
N ALA A 92 -7.17 -10.19 3.24
CA ALA A 92 -6.31 -9.41 4.14
C ALA A 92 -6.96 -8.06 4.52
N PHE A 93 -7.65 -7.41 3.57
CA PHE A 93 -8.36 -6.16 3.82
C PHE A 93 -9.59 -6.37 4.72
N ASP A 94 -10.29 -7.49 4.60
CA ASP A 94 -11.51 -7.80 5.36
C ASP A 94 -11.22 -8.20 6.82
N LYS A 95 -9.96 -8.53 7.14
CA LYS A 95 -9.55 -8.93 8.50
C LYS A 95 -9.75 -7.76 9.49
N PRO A 96 -10.37 -8.01 10.65
CA PRO A 96 -10.62 -6.96 11.65
C PRO A 96 -9.32 -6.53 12.32
N ASN A 97 -9.23 -5.24 12.68
CA ASN A 97 -8.08 -4.67 13.41
C ASN A 97 -6.71 -4.92 12.74
N SER A 98 -6.71 -5.10 11.42
CA SER A 98 -5.51 -5.34 10.64
C SER A 98 -5.45 -4.44 9.41
N SER A 99 -4.22 -4.24 8.95
CA SER A 99 -3.90 -3.53 7.72
C SER A 99 -3.00 -4.39 6.84
N LEU A 100 -2.81 -3.94 5.60
CA LEU A 100 -1.94 -4.62 4.65
C LEU A 100 -0.91 -3.68 4.04
N ILE A 101 0.21 -4.26 3.59
CA ILE A 101 1.17 -3.60 2.71
C ILE A 101 1.31 -4.50 1.48
N THR A 102 0.96 -3.98 0.30
CA THR A 102 0.97 -4.75 -0.95
C THR A 102 1.35 -3.91 -2.15
N ILE A 103 1.44 -4.57 -3.30
CA ILE A 103 1.64 -3.95 -4.60
C ILE A 103 0.37 -3.94 -5.44
N LYS A 104 0.38 -3.10 -6.48
CA LYS A 104 -0.50 -3.19 -7.64
C LYS A 104 0.33 -3.02 -8.91
N GLU A 105 0.57 -4.12 -9.60
CA GLU A 105 1.38 -4.16 -10.83
C GLU A 105 0.50 -4.56 -12.04
N PRO A 106 0.93 -4.32 -13.28
CA PRO A 106 0.28 -4.89 -14.46
C PRO A 106 0.09 -6.42 -14.38
N GLU A 107 1.08 -7.11 -13.81
CA GLU A 107 1.07 -8.56 -13.60
C GLU A 107 0.17 -9.00 -12.43
N HIS A 108 -0.25 -8.07 -11.57
CA HIS A 108 -1.14 -8.32 -10.44
C HIS A 108 -2.32 -7.32 -10.48
N PRO A 109 -3.19 -7.40 -11.50
CA PRO A 109 -4.24 -6.42 -11.70
C PRO A 109 -5.40 -6.65 -10.72
N TYR A 110 -5.82 -5.60 -10.03
CA TYR A 110 -7.06 -5.57 -9.25
C TYR A 110 -7.57 -4.14 -9.08
N SER A 111 -8.78 -3.98 -8.54
CA SER A 111 -9.37 -2.66 -8.31
C SER A 111 -9.45 -2.34 -6.82
N ILE A 112 -8.68 -1.35 -6.36
CA ILE A 112 -8.70 -0.89 -4.96
C ILE A 112 -10.10 -0.40 -4.56
N MET A 113 -10.80 0.27 -5.47
CA MET A 113 -12.18 0.70 -5.24
C MET A 113 -13.12 -0.48 -5.00
N LYS A 114 -12.90 -1.62 -5.69
CA LYS A 114 -13.65 -2.86 -5.47
C LYS A 114 -13.30 -3.47 -4.12
N ILE A 115 -12.00 -3.54 -3.79
CA ILE A 115 -11.51 -4.03 -2.49
C ILE A 115 -12.15 -3.26 -1.34
N MET A 116 -12.07 -1.93 -1.34
CA MET A 116 -12.66 -1.10 -0.30
C MET A 116 -14.18 -1.23 -0.26
N LYS A 117 -14.89 -1.13 -1.39
CA LYS A 117 -16.36 -1.24 -1.38
C LYS A 117 -16.85 -2.58 -0.85
N LYS A 118 -16.16 -3.68 -1.19
CA LYS A 118 -16.48 -5.01 -0.66
C LYS A 118 -16.09 -5.11 0.82
N GLY A 119 -14.91 -4.64 1.19
CA GLY A 119 -14.41 -4.79 2.55
C GLY A 119 -15.24 -4.06 3.60
N GLY A 120 -15.67 -2.83 3.32
CA GLY A 120 -16.60 -2.12 4.21
C GLY A 120 -17.94 -2.86 4.37
N LYS A 121 -18.45 -3.48 3.29
CA LYS A 121 -19.68 -4.29 3.34
C LYS A 121 -19.49 -5.62 4.07
N ASN A 122 -18.37 -6.29 3.86
CA ASN A 122 -18.09 -7.62 4.40
C ASN A 122 -17.78 -7.56 5.90
N SER A 123 -16.97 -6.58 6.31
CA SER A 123 -16.53 -6.44 7.70
C SER A 123 -17.42 -5.51 8.54
N GLY A 124 -18.18 -4.61 7.89
CA GLY A 124 -18.87 -3.51 8.58
C GLY A 124 -17.92 -2.39 9.04
N ASP A 125 -16.61 -2.52 8.78
CA ASP A 125 -15.59 -1.55 9.16
C ASP A 125 -15.37 -0.53 8.05
N TYR A 126 -15.98 0.63 8.23
CA TYR A 126 -15.82 1.81 7.36
C TYR A 126 -14.79 2.80 7.90
N THR A 127 -13.96 2.40 8.87
CA THR A 127 -12.90 3.27 9.44
C THR A 127 -11.55 3.07 8.75
N LYS A 128 -11.40 1.98 7.96
CA LYS A 128 -10.14 1.68 7.28
C LYS A 128 -9.71 2.76 6.30
N VAL A 129 -8.42 3.06 6.35
CA VAL A 129 -7.73 4.00 5.46
C VAL A 129 -6.86 3.22 4.47
N VAL A 130 -6.87 3.63 3.19
CA VAL A 130 -5.95 3.14 2.17
C VAL A 130 -5.07 4.27 1.66
N ASN A 131 -3.77 4.08 1.76
CA ASN A 131 -2.73 4.94 1.21
C ASN A 131 -2.22 4.35 -0.10
N PHE A 132 -2.62 4.94 -1.22
CA PHE A 132 -2.26 4.50 -2.55
C PHE A 132 -1.10 5.35 -3.09
N LEU A 133 0.03 4.69 -3.35
CA LEU A 133 1.27 5.31 -3.79
C LEU A 133 1.49 4.93 -5.26
N GLU A 134 1.60 5.91 -6.16
CA GLU A 134 1.76 5.65 -7.59
C GLU A 134 3.14 6.06 -8.08
N ALA A 135 3.86 5.12 -8.70
CA ALA A 135 5.16 5.36 -9.30
C ALA A 135 5.12 5.11 -10.81
N ARG A 136 5.83 5.95 -11.57
CA ARG A 136 6.07 5.78 -13.00
C ARG A 136 7.45 6.28 -13.39
N LYS A 137 7.90 5.91 -14.59
CA LYS A 137 9.08 6.51 -15.19
C LYS A 137 8.70 7.79 -15.93
N ILE A 138 9.55 8.80 -15.79
CA ILE A 138 9.52 10.04 -16.57
C ILE A 138 10.89 10.14 -17.22
N ASP A 139 10.91 10.12 -18.55
CA ASP A 139 12.15 10.06 -19.35
C ASP A 139 13.11 8.93 -18.90
N GLY A 140 12.53 7.77 -18.55
CA GLY A 140 13.26 6.58 -18.11
C GLY A 140 13.64 6.53 -16.63
N VAL A 141 13.51 7.65 -15.91
CA VAL A 141 13.85 7.77 -14.48
C VAL A 141 12.60 7.52 -13.62
N PRO A 142 12.66 6.62 -12.62
CA PRO A 142 11.51 6.32 -11.79
C PRO A 142 11.25 7.38 -10.73
N PHE A 143 9.98 7.76 -10.57
CA PHE A 143 9.52 8.67 -9.52
C PHE A 143 8.20 8.17 -8.92
N MET A 144 8.01 8.42 -7.63
CA MET A 144 6.69 8.47 -7.02
C MET A 144 5.98 9.74 -7.48
N ILE A 145 4.90 9.60 -8.24
CA ILE A 145 4.19 10.70 -8.89
C ILE A 145 2.97 11.18 -8.14
N SER A 146 2.41 10.35 -7.27
CA SER A 146 1.31 10.74 -6.41
C SER A 146 1.19 9.85 -5.19
N THR A 147 0.65 10.45 -4.14
CA THR A 147 0.11 9.75 -2.98
C THR A 147 -1.38 10.08 -2.92
N THR A 148 -2.21 9.09 -2.63
CA THR A 148 -3.66 9.27 -2.46
C THR A 148 -4.09 8.61 -1.17
N LYS A 149 -4.63 9.38 -0.24
CA LYS A 149 -5.34 8.84 0.92
C LYS A 149 -6.80 8.61 0.55
N MET A 150 -7.29 7.39 0.77
CA MET A 150 -8.68 7.00 0.52
C MET A 150 -9.35 6.60 1.82
N THR A 151 -10.53 7.16 2.08
CA THR A 151 -11.33 6.94 3.29
C THR A 151 -12.79 6.74 2.93
N TYR A 152 -13.56 6.09 3.80
CA TYR A 152 -15.01 6.06 3.63
C TYR A 152 -15.64 7.37 4.11
N ASN A 153 -16.71 7.79 3.44
CA ASN A 153 -17.53 8.92 3.88
C ASN A 153 -18.80 8.45 4.61
N GLU A 154 -19.61 9.40 5.09
CA GLU A 154 -20.85 9.13 5.84
C GLU A 154 -21.87 8.27 5.08
N LYS A 155 -21.79 8.23 3.74
CA LYS A 155 -22.67 7.42 2.88
C LYS A 155 -22.03 6.09 2.49
N HIS A 156 -20.93 5.70 3.14
CA HIS A 156 -20.09 4.55 2.77
C HIS A 156 -19.54 4.63 1.33
N GLY A 157 -19.54 5.83 0.74
CA GLY A 157 -18.75 6.15 -0.45
C GLY A 157 -17.27 6.24 -0.10
N ILE A 158 -16.42 6.42 -1.11
CA ILE A 158 -14.96 6.54 -0.92
C ILE A 158 -14.53 7.92 -1.38
N ASP A 159 -14.01 8.71 -0.45
CA ASP A 159 -13.38 9.99 -0.71
C ASP A 159 -11.89 9.78 -0.98
N LYS A 160 -11.29 10.68 -1.77
CA LYS A 160 -9.89 10.60 -2.18
C LYS A 160 -9.23 11.95 -2.00
N ASP A 161 -8.15 11.99 -1.23
CA ASP A 161 -7.26 13.12 -1.12
C ASP A 161 -5.95 12.78 -1.83
N LYS A 162 -5.76 13.34 -3.02
CA LYS A 162 -4.62 13.05 -3.90
C LYS A 162 -3.67 14.24 -3.90
N VAL A 163 -2.41 13.96 -3.58
CA VAL A 163 -1.29 14.89 -3.75
C VAL A 163 -0.44 14.40 -4.91
N GLU A 164 -0.35 15.19 -5.96
CA GLU A 164 0.59 14.93 -7.06
C GLU A 164 1.95 15.51 -6.70
N ARG A 165 3.01 14.83 -7.14
CA ARG A 165 4.36 15.38 -7.06
C ARG A 165 4.41 16.68 -7.84
N PHE A 166 4.77 17.76 -7.16
CA PHE A 166 5.01 19.03 -7.84
C PHE A 166 6.18 18.86 -8.80
N LYS A 167 5.93 19.14 -10.09
CA LYS A 167 6.95 19.07 -11.13
C LYS A 167 8.04 20.11 -10.85
N ALA A 168 9.23 19.66 -10.47
CA ALA A 168 10.46 20.28 -10.93
C ALA A 168 11.08 19.29 -11.92
N PHE A 169 10.75 19.46 -13.21
CA PHE A 169 11.53 18.85 -14.29
C PHE A 169 12.49 19.92 -14.79
#